data_AF-A0A6J7KHP7-F1
#
_entry.id   AF-A0A6J7KHP7-F1
#
_cell.length_a   1.000
_cell.length_b   1.000
_cell.length_c   1.000
_cell.angle_alpha   90.00
_cell.angle_beta   90.00
_cell.angle_gamma   90.00
#
_symmetry.space_group_name_H-M   'P 1'
#
loop_
_entity.id
_entity.type
_entity.pdbx_description
1 polymer ?
#
loop_
_entity_poly.entity_id
_entity_poly.type
_entity_poly.pdbx_seq_one_letter_code
_entity_poly.pdbx_strand_id
1 'polypeptide(L)'
;MITPQKLASNQFDHFYKGGYRIGALRNGPGGPMRPEEWIGSMTTRFGEKTMGLSTLSDGSYLRDSVIANPEQWLGAEHLNTFGASTELLMKLLDPDQRLPVHYHPNRKFAKEHLSLKHGKTEAWIILEAPAGASVGLGFGKEMSKPDVSKMVDARDSDGLLASLQKFEVKAGDTVFVPAGTPHAIGAGIFVLELQEPTDLSALLEWNDFAVDGVKDGHLGLGFDTVLDALRYTPIEKAEAEKLVFSNRLFSNSDQSVFTAVADPYFRADYLAGNNSKVAAGFSIMLVLEGSGSIAFENHSAIDAVKGDAILIPHSAGNWTLNGASGVVCRPPLAKDASLAI
;
A
#
# COMPACT_ATOMS: atom_id res chain seq x y z
N MET A 1 12.19 12.41 -23.50
CA MET A 1 11.75 11.00 -23.46
C MET A 1 11.54 10.62 -22.02
N ILE A 2 10.46 9.91 -21.71
CA ILE A 2 10.22 9.35 -20.37
C ILE A 2 11.19 8.18 -20.18
N THR A 3 11.97 8.20 -19.10
CA THR A 3 12.99 7.19 -18.81
C THR A 3 12.77 6.56 -17.44
N PRO A 4 13.17 5.29 -17.24
CA PRO A 4 13.31 4.72 -15.92
C PRO A 4 14.21 5.61 -15.05
N GLN A 5 13.90 5.73 -13.76
CA GLN A 5 14.68 6.58 -12.85
C GLN A 5 14.54 6.15 -11.39
N LYS A 6 15.57 6.44 -10.58
CA LYS A 6 15.50 6.30 -9.13
C LYS A 6 14.67 7.43 -8.54
N LEU A 7 13.83 7.11 -7.56
CA LEU A 7 13.05 8.07 -6.80
C LEU A 7 13.78 8.42 -5.50
N ALA A 8 13.82 9.72 -5.19
CA ALA A 8 14.18 10.19 -3.86
C ALA A 8 13.11 9.77 -2.83
N SER A 9 13.48 9.76 -1.55
CA SER A 9 12.53 9.48 -0.47
C SER A 9 11.48 10.58 -0.39
N ASN A 10 10.21 10.19 -0.35
CA ASN A 10 9.03 11.07 -0.31
C ASN A 10 8.29 10.90 1.01
N GLN A 11 8.94 11.31 2.11
CA GLN A 11 8.39 11.28 3.46
C GLN A 11 7.85 12.66 3.87
N PHE A 12 6.81 12.64 4.71
CA PHE A 12 6.23 13.83 5.32
C PHE A 12 5.61 13.48 6.68
N ASP A 13 5.27 14.51 7.45
CA ASP A 13 4.87 14.33 8.85
C ASP A 13 3.43 13.75 8.97
N HIS A 14 3.26 12.76 9.85
CA HIS A 14 1.99 12.06 10.13
C HIS A 14 1.56 12.19 11.59
N PHE A 15 0.33 11.76 11.90
CA PHE A 15 -0.28 11.85 13.23
C PHE A 15 0.17 10.75 14.21
N TYR A 16 0.94 9.76 13.73
CA TYR A 16 1.43 8.64 14.52
C TYR A 16 2.95 8.53 14.45
N LYS A 17 3.54 7.90 15.48
CA LYS A 17 4.99 7.83 15.64
C LYS A 17 5.63 6.86 14.65
N GLY A 18 6.72 7.31 14.03
CA GLY A 18 7.52 6.55 13.08
C GLY A 18 8.87 6.10 13.64
N GLY A 19 9.45 5.07 13.01
CA GLY A 19 10.80 4.60 13.27
C GLY A 19 11.86 5.27 12.38
N TYR A 20 13.03 4.63 12.31
CA TYR A 20 14.17 5.08 11.51
C TYR A 20 14.50 4.15 10.34
N ARG A 21 13.76 3.05 10.15
CA ARG A 21 14.06 2.01 9.15
C ARG A 21 13.83 2.50 7.73
N ILE A 22 12.84 3.37 7.50
CA ILE A 22 12.65 4.00 6.18
C ILE A 22 13.88 4.86 5.83
N GLY A 23 14.32 5.72 6.75
CA GLY A 23 15.50 6.57 6.52
C GLY A 23 16.76 5.74 6.25
N ALA A 24 16.96 4.67 7.02
CA ALA A 24 18.07 3.74 6.83
C ALA A 24 18.01 2.96 5.51
N LEU A 25 16.81 2.56 5.07
CA LEU A 25 16.63 1.83 3.80
C LEU A 25 16.74 2.76 2.60
N ARG A 26 16.05 3.90 2.62
CA ARG A 26 15.82 4.76 1.45
C ARG A 26 16.81 5.92 1.34
N ASN A 27 17.77 6.00 2.27
CA ASN A 27 18.68 7.14 2.45
C ASN A 27 17.91 8.47 2.59
N GLY A 28 16.75 8.40 3.26
CA GLY A 28 15.82 9.50 3.50
C GLY A 28 15.92 10.06 4.93
N PRO A 29 15.08 11.04 5.29
CA PRO A 29 15.15 11.70 6.59
C PRO A 29 14.81 10.77 7.76
N GLY A 30 13.84 9.85 7.59
CA GLY A 30 13.28 9.04 8.68
C GLY A 30 12.72 9.89 9.84
N GLY A 31 12.53 9.24 10.99
CA GLY A 31 12.34 9.90 12.28
C GLY A 31 10.93 9.82 12.86
N PRO A 32 10.76 10.31 14.11
CA PRO A 32 9.62 9.99 14.97
C PRO A 32 8.27 10.47 14.45
N MET A 33 8.23 11.39 13.49
CA MET A 33 6.99 11.91 12.90
C MET A 33 6.82 11.51 11.43
N ARG A 34 7.72 10.70 10.86
CA ARG A 34 7.70 10.27 9.46
C ARG A 34 7.58 8.75 9.34
N PRO A 35 6.49 8.16 9.83
CA PRO A 35 6.26 6.73 9.74
C PRO A 35 6.02 6.25 8.32
N GLU A 36 5.72 7.12 7.35
CA GLU A 36 5.44 6.72 5.97
C GLU A 36 6.38 7.33 4.94
N GLU A 37 6.64 6.58 3.87
CA GLU A 37 7.13 7.08 2.57
C GLU A 37 6.17 6.66 1.47
N TRP A 38 5.78 7.58 0.58
CA TRP A 38 4.93 7.29 -0.57
C TRP A 38 5.75 7.23 -1.85
N ILE A 39 5.88 6.04 -2.43
CA ILE A 39 6.81 5.76 -3.53
C ILE A 39 6.05 5.71 -4.86
N GLY A 40 6.52 6.48 -5.84
CA GLY A 40 5.91 6.52 -7.18
C GLY A 40 4.44 6.97 -7.15
N SER A 41 4.08 7.81 -6.20
CA SER A 41 2.70 8.20 -5.92
C SER A 41 2.19 9.29 -6.87
N MET A 42 1.00 9.07 -7.41
CA MET A 42 0.14 10.10 -8.01
C MET A 42 -0.99 10.55 -7.08
N THR A 43 -1.08 9.94 -5.90
CA THR A 43 -2.13 10.18 -4.91
C THR A 43 -1.65 11.25 -3.93
N THR A 44 -2.58 12.10 -3.50
CA THR A 44 -2.33 13.05 -2.43
C THR A 44 -2.87 12.50 -1.12
N ARG A 45 -2.29 12.96 -0.01
CA ARG A 45 -2.93 12.85 1.29
C ARG A 45 -4.35 13.39 1.21
N PHE A 46 -5.29 12.75 1.90
CA PHE A 46 -6.69 13.17 1.83
C PHE A 46 -6.85 14.64 2.26
N GLY A 47 -7.54 15.42 1.44
CA GLY A 47 -7.71 16.86 1.63
C GLY A 47 -6.53 17.74 1.18
N GLU A 48 -5.40 17.17 0.79
CA GLU A 48 -4.21 17.89 0.33
C GLU A 48 -4.14 18.00 -1.20
N LYS A 49 -3.38 18.98 -1.70
CA LYS A 49 -3.23 19.23 -3.16
C LYS A 49 -1.97 18.61 -3.77
N THR A 50 -0.92 18.50 -2.97
CA THR A 50 0.42 18.10 -3.43
C THR A 50 1.15 17.15 -2.48
N MET A 51 0.86 17.21 -1.17
CA MET A 51 1.45 16.31 -0.19
C MET A 51 1.13 14.86 -0.56
N GLY A 52 2.15 14.01 -0.67
CA GLY A 52 2.03 12.63 -1.11
C GLY A 52 2.49 12.38 -2.55
N LEU A 53 2.54 13.39 -3.42
CA LEU A 53 2.99 13.20 -4.81
C LEU A 53 4.49 12.96 -4.91
N SER A 54 4.90 11.94 -5.66
CA SER A 54 6.32 11.74 -5.98
C SER A 54 6.78 12.74 -7.04
N THR A 55 8.00 13.24 -6.86
CA THR A 55 8.71 14.11 -7.80
C THR A 55 9.70 13.32 -8.65
N LEU A 56 9.78 13.68 -9.93
CA LEU A 56 10.75 13.14 -10.89
C LEU A 56 12.07 13.91 -10.81
N SER A 57 13.10 13.37 -11.46
CA SER A 57 14.44 13.96 -11.52
C SER A 57 14.50 15.36 -12.13
N ASP A 58 13.52 15.74 -12.95
CA ASP A 58 13.36 17.09 -13.51
C ASP A 58 12.58 18.06 -12.60
N GLY A 59 12.16 17.60 -11.42
CA GLY A 59 11.39 18.37 -10.45
C GLY A 59 9.88 18.39 -10.68
N SER A 60 9.37 17.80 -11.77
CA SER A 60 7.93 17.69 -12.02
C SER A 60 7.29 16.61 -11.15
N TYR A 61 5.98 16.71 -10.90
CA TYR A 61 5.23 15.62 -10.26
C TYR A 61 5.00 14.48 -11.24
N LEU A 62 5.16 13.23 -10.77
CA LEU A 62 4.85 12.04 -11.55
C LEU A 62 3.42 12.09 -12.10
N ARG A 63 2.46 12.55 -11.29
CA ARG A 63 1.06 12.71 -11.69
C ARG A 63 0.92 13.50 -12.99
N ASP A 64 1.59 14.65 -13.05
CA ASP A 64 1.45 15.57 -14.18
C ASP A 64 2.15 15.01 -15.43
N SER A 65 3.29 14.32 -15.23
CA SER A 65 4.01 13.60 -16.31
C SER A 65 3.20 12.45 -16.91
N VAL A 66 2.52 11.65 -16.06
CA VAL A 66 1.63 10.56 -16.49
C VAL A 66 0.44 11.10 -17.24
N ILE A 67 -0.23 12.15 -16.75
CA ILE A 67 -1.38 12.76 -17.43
C ILE A 67 -0.97 13.33 -18.80
N ALA A 68 0.23 13.91 -18.92
CA ALA A 68 0.71 14.47 -20.18
C ALA A 68 1.08 13.39 -21.22
N ASN A 69 1.50 12.20 -20.78
CA ASN A 69 2.00 11.14 -21.67
C ASN A 69 1.57 9.73 -21.19
N PRO A 70 0.26 9.46 -21.05
CA PRO A 70 -0.23 8.29 -20.33
C PRO A 70 0.14 6.97 -21.01
N GLU A 71 0.15 6.93 -22.33
CA GLU A 71 0.50 5.69 -23.06
C GLU A 71 1.98 5.32 -22.91
N GLN A 72 2.89 6.31 -22.86
CA GLN A 72 4.32 6.04 -22.61
C GLN A 72 4.55 5.51 -21.19
N TRP A 73 3.80 6.02 -20.21
CA TRP A 73 3.91 5.58 -18.83
C TRP A 73 3.22 4.25 -18.56
N LEU A 74 2.00 4.07 -19.05
CA LEU A 74 1.08 3.00 -18.64
C LEU A 74 0.87 1.92 -19.70
N GLY A 75 1.08 2.24 -20.97
CA GLY A 75 0.78 1.38 -22.11
C GLY A 75 -0.68 1.47 -22.57
N ALA A 76 -0.93 1.11 -23.83
CA ALA A 76 -2.23 1.27 -24.47
C ALA A 76 -3.34 0.40 -23.84
N GLU A 77 -3.03 -0.85 -23.50
CA GLU A 77 -4.00 -1.76 -22.87
C GLU A 77 -4.47 -1.22 -21.52
N HIS A 78 -3.53 -0.82 -20.66
CA HIS A 78 -3.84 -0.21 -19.36
C HIS A 78 -4.66 1.06 -19.52
N LEU A 79 -4.23 1.96 -20.41
CA LEU A 79 -4.91 3.24 -20.66
C LEU A 79 -6.36 3.04 -21.12
N ASN A 80 -6.62 2.04 -21.96
CA ASN A 80 -7.96 1.72 -22.44
C ASN A 80 -8.89 1.22 -21.32
N THR A 81 -8.35 0.53 -20.30
CA THR A 81 -9.15 -0.05 -19.21
C THR A 81 -9.28 0.90 -18.00
N PHE A 82 -8.19 1.52 -17.58
CA PHE A 82 -8.10 2.27 -16.32
C PHE A 82 -7.94 3.78 -16.52
N GLY A 83 -7.77 4.24 -17.76
CA GLY A 83 -7.44 5.63 -18.05
C GLY A 83 -6.01 5.98 -17.60
N ALA A 84 -5.79 7.24 -17.24
CA ALA A 84 -4.48 7.75 -16.78
C ALA A 84 -4.19 7.48 -15.29
N SER A 85 -4.94 6.58 -14.65
CA SER A 85 -4.68 6.15 -13.27
C SER A 85 -3.57 5.11 -13.25
N THR A 86 -2.67 5.14 -12.27
CA THR A 86 -1.72 4.03 -12.04
C THR A 86 -2.38 2.83 -11.35
N GLU A 87 -3.61 2.96 -10.86
CA GLU A 87 -4.33 1.96 -10.03
C GLU A 87 -3.60 1.54 -8.75
N LEU A 88 -2.49 2.20 -8.42
CA LEU A 88 -1.56 1.77 -7.38
C LEU A 88 -1.03 2.98 -6.61
N LEU A 89 -1.08 2.88 -5.28
CA LEU A 89 -0.24 3.62 -4.36
C LEU A 89 0.64 2.61 -3.59
N MET A 90 1.95 2.84 -3.61
CA MET A 90 2.95 2.04 -2.89
C MET A 90 3.51 2.87 -1.74
N LYS A 91 3.55 2.31 -0.53
CA LYS A 91 4.07 2.98 0.65
C LYS A 91 5.01 2.09 1.46
N LEU A 92 5.97 2.70 2.14
CA LEU A 92 6.62 2.07 3.30
C LEU A 92 5.98 2.62 4.56
N LEU A 93 5.61 1.75 5.50
CA LEU A 93 5.12 2.12 6.83
C LEU A 93 6.06 1.53 7.90
N ASP A 94 6.64 2.39 8.72
CA ASP A 94 7.52 2.06 9.85
C ASP A 94 6.93 2.62 11.16
N PRO A 95 5.82 2.04 11.66
CA PRO A 95 5.17 2.49 12.89
C PRO A 95 5.98 2.14 14.14
N ASP A 96 6.40 3.14 14.91
CA ASP A 96 7.00 2.96 16.25
C ASP A 96 5.95 2.97 17.38
N GLN A 97 4.68 3.15 17.00
CA GLN A 97 3.51 2.88 17.84
C GLN A 97 2.46 2.16 17.00
N ARG A 98 1.56 1.40 17.65
CA ARG A 98 0.47 0.69 16.96
C ARG A 98 -0.36 1.69 16.13
N LEU A 99 -0.83 1.31 14.96
CA LEU A 99 -1.82 2.10 14.21
C LEU A 99 -3.19 2.03 14.89
N PRO A 100 -4.03 3.08 14.77
CA PRO A 100 -5.39 3.04 15.32
C PRO A 100 -6.20 1.90 14.70
N VAL A 101 -7.23 1.43 15.40
CA VAL A 101 -8.26 0.58 14.77
C VAL A 101 -9.02 1.43 13.77
N HIS A 102 -8.96 1.04 12.50
CA HIS A 102 -9.55 1.78 11.41
C HIS A 102 -9.93 0.84 10.27
N TYR A 103 -10.61 1.39 9.27
CA TYR A 103 -10.95 0.68 8.04
C TYR A 103 -11.07 1.64 6.87
N HIS A 104 -11.33 1.07 5.71
CA HIS A 104 -11.30 1.77 4.43
C HIS A 104 -12.56 1.48 3.63
N PRO A 105 -13.25 2.48 3.04
CA PRO A 105 -14.43 2.21 2.24
C PRO A 105 -14.08 1.51 0.92
N ASN A 106 -15.03 0.73 0.38
CA ASN A 106 -14.91 0.10 -0.94
C ASN A 106 -15.22 1.08 -2.08
N ARG A 107 -15.06 0.62 -3.34
CA ARG A 107 -15.31 1.45 -4.54
C ARG A 107 -16.74 1.97 -4.59
N LYS A 108 -17.72 1.13 -4.26
CA LYS A 108 -19.14 1.51 -4.25
C LYS A 108 -19.39 2.69 -3.29
N PHE A 109 -18.98 2.57 -2.04
CA PHE A 109 -19.19 3.62 -1.03
C PHE A 109 -18.44 4.90 -1.40
N ALA A 110 -17.19 4.78 -1.85
CA ALA A 110 -16.38 5.94 -2.26
C ALA A 110 -17.02 6.68 -3.45
N LYS A 111 -17.63 5.96 -4.39
CA LYS A 111 -18.37 6.55 -5.50
C LYS A 111 -19.64 7.25 -5.04
N GLU A 112 -20.42 6.61 -4.18
CA GLU A 112 -21.72 7.12 -3.71
C GLU A 112 -21.56 8.35 -2.79
N HIS A 113 -20.57 8.34 -1.90
CA HIS A 113 -20.46 9.35 -0.84
C HIS A 113 -19.30 10.35 -1.03
N LEU A 114 -18.24 9.98 -1.76
CA LEU A 114 -17.04 10.81 -1.92
C LEU A 114 -16.78 11.24 -3.37
N SER A 115 -17.61 10.80 -4.32
CA SER A 115 -17.40 11.02 -5.77
C SER A 115 -16.05 10.52 -6.28
N LEU A 116 -15.51 9.47 -5.65
CA LEU A 116 -14.24 8.84 -6.03
C LEU A 116 -14.50 7.54 -6.80
N LYS A 117 -13.62 7.22 -7.75
CA LYS A 117 -13.71 5.96 -8.51
C LYS A 117 -13.26 4.75 -7.71
N HIS A 118 -12.36 4.97 -6.75
CA HIS A 118 -11.65 3.94 -6.01
C HIS A 118 -12.03 4.00 -4.54
N GLY A 119 -12.13 2.84 -3.92
CA GLY A 119 -12.09 2.70 -2.47
C GLY A 119 -10.64 2.66 -2.01
N LYS A 120 -10.39 1.95 -0.91
CA LYS A 120 -9.04 1.63 -0.47
C LYS A 120 -8.94 0.19 0.04
N THR A 121 -8.91 -0.76 -0.89
CA THR A 121 -8.35 -2.10 -0.63
C THR A 121 -6.83 -2.01 -0.57
N GLU A 122 -6.20 -2.73 0.36
CA GLU A 122 -4.75 -2.70 0.55
C GLU A 122 -4.16 -4.07 0.85
N ALA A 123 -2.83 -4.14 0.87
CA ALA A 123 -2.09 -5.31 1.26
C ALA A 123 -0.71 -4.93 1.82
N TRP A 124 -0.27 -5.67 2.82
CA TRP A 124 1.01 -5.48 3.49
C TRP A 124 1.96 -6.61 3.14
N ILE A 125 3.21 -6.26 2.89
CA ILE A 125 4.33 -7.16 2.77
C ILE A 125 5.23 -6.87 3.97
N ILE A 126 5.34 -7.83 4.88
CA ILE A 126 6.07 -7.64 6.14
C ILE A 126 7.57 -7.72 5.84
N LEU A 127 8.26 -6.58 5.92
CA LEU A 127 9.71 -6.49 5.70
C LEU A 127 10.47 -6.89 6.95
N GLU A 128 10.05 -6.38 8.11
CA GLU A 128 10.60 -6.71 9.43
C GLU A 128 9.50 -6.69 10.48
N ALA A 129 9.56 -7.59 11.47
CA ALA A 129 8.63 -7.60 12.59
C ALA A 129 9.30 -8.15 13.87
N PRO A 130 9.00 -7.59 15.06
CA PRO A 130 9.41 -8.17 16.33
C PRO A 130 8.92 -9.61 16.51
N ALA A 131 9.60 -10.40 17.35
CA ALA A 131 9.11 -11.73 17.71
C ALA A 131 7.74 -11.65 18.40
N GLY A 132 6.78 -12.46 17.95
CA GLY A 132 5.40 -12.45 18.45
C GLY A 132 4.59 -11.23 18.03
N ALA A 133 5.08 -10.44 17.06
CA ALA A 133 4.31 -9.34 16.48
C ALA A 133 3.05 -9.85 15.78
N SER A 134 2.02 -9.01 15.79
CA SER A 134 0.72 -9.37 15.22
C SER A 134 -0.01 -8.18 14.66
N VAL A 135 -0.87 -8.45 13.70
CA VAL A 135 -1.86 -7.51 13.16
C VAL A 135 -3.25 -7.91 13.64
N GLY A 136 -4.15 -6.93 13.76
CA GLY A 136 -5.58 -7.15 13.88
C GLY A 136 -6.22 -7.05 12.50
N LEU A 137 -7.05 -8.02 12.12
CA LEU A 137 -7.72 -8.04 10.81
C LEU A 137 -9.12 -8.65 10.92
N GLY A 138 -10.14 -7.85 10.62
CA GLY A 138 -11.54 -8.22 10.76
C GLY A 138 -11.97 -8.36 12.22
N PHE A 139 -13.29 -8.35 12.46
CA PHE A 139 -13.80 -8.68 13.79
C PHE A 139 -13.66 -10.19 14.07
N GLY A 140 -13.35 -10.56 15.31
CA GLY A 140 -13.26 -11.95 15.75
C GLY A 140 -14.62 -12.64 15.93
N LYS A 141 -15.71 -11.88 15.87
CA LYS A 141 -17.10 -12.35 15.86
C LYS A 141 -17.96 -11.37 15.07
N GLU A 142 -19.18 -11.77 14.76
CA GLU A 142 -20.16 -10.86 14.17
C GLU A 142 -20.46 -9.69 15.13
N MET A 143 -20.44 -8.48 14.57
CA MET A 143 -20.72 -7.22 15.27
C MET A 143 -21.96 -6.56 14.65
N SER A 144 -22.47 -5.50 15.28
CA SER A 144 -23.54 -4.69 14.71
C SER A 144 -23.13 -3.22 14.65
N LYS A 145 -23.72 -2.45 13.72
CA LYS A 145 -23.51 -1.00 13.64
C LYS A 145 -23.78 -0.28 14.96
N PRO A 146 -24.90 -0.55 15.69
CA PRO A 146 -25.13 0.05 17.00
C PRO A 146 -24.06 -0.28 18.05
N ASP A 147 -23.57 -1.52 18.07
CA ASP A 147 -22.53 -1.93 19.03
C ASP A 147 -21.21 -1.21 18.77
N VAL A 148 -20.77 -1.18 17.51
CA VAL A 148 -19.53 -0.48 17.13
C VAL A 148 -19.68 1.03 17.34
N SER A 149 -20.81 1.64 16.95
CA SER A 149 -21.08 3.06 17.21
C SER A 149 -20.95 3.40 18.69
N LYS A 150 -21.51 2.58 19.57
CA LYS A 150 -21.41 2.77 21.02
C LYS A 150 -19.97 2.71 21.52
N MET A 151 -19.14 1.82 20.97
CA MET A 151 -17.72 1.71 21.33
C MET A 151 -16.94 2.94 20.87
N VAL A 152 -17.18 3.42 19.65
CA VAL A 152 -16.59 4.65 19.10
C VAL A 152 -16.98 5.87 19.95
N ASP A 153 -18.27 6.03 20.24
CA ASP A 153 -18.80 7.14 21.05
C ASP A 153 -18.23 7.13 22.48
N ALA A 154 -18.06 5.94 23.06
CA ALA A 154 -17.47 5.76 24.39
C ALA A 154 -15.93 5.85 24.40
N ARG A 155 -15.27 5.98 23.24
CA ARG A 155 -13.82 5.90 23.07
C ARG A 155 -13.21 4.62 23.67
N ASP A 156 -13.91 3.50 23.54
CA ASP A 156 -13.53 2.19 24.08
C ASP A 156 -12.43 1.54 23.21
N SER A 157 -11.21 2.04 23.35
CA SER A 157 -10.07 1.61 22.53
C SER A 157 -9.65 0.17 22.82
N ASP A 158 -9.69 -0.24 24.09
CA ASP A 158 -9.37 -1.61 24.49
C ASP A 158 -10.41 -2.59 23.93
N GLY A 159 -11.69 -2.25 24.00
CA GLY A 159 -12.76 -3.05 23.41
C GLY A 159 -12.64 -3.16 21.90
N LEU A 160 -12.38 -2.05 21.20
CA LEU A 160 -12.22 -2.06 19.74
C LEU A 160 -11.03 -2.91 19.32
N LEU A 161 -9.87 -2.76 19.99
CA LEU A 161 -8.70 -3.58 19.71
C LEU A 161 -8.95 -5.07 20.02
N ALA A 162 -9.58 -5.39 21.15
CA ALA A 162 -9.93 -6.75 21.53
C ALA A 162 -11.00 -7.39 20.64
N SER A 163 -11.79 -6.58 19.91
CA SER A 163 -12.79 -7.06 18.97
C SER A 163 -12.19 -7.61 17.67
N LEU A 164 -10.94 -7.29 17.37
CA LEU A 164 -10.26 -7.74 16.15
C LEU A 164 -9.76 -9.18 16.28
N GLN A 165 -9.79 -9.91 15.17
CA GLN A 165 -9.07 -11.18 15.08
C GLN A 165 -7.57 -10.92 14.93
N LYS A 166 -6.76 -11.57 15.78
CA LYS A 166 -5.32 -11.40 15.83
C LYS A 166 -4.61 -12.44 14.95
N PHE A 167 -3.69 -11.97 14.11
CA PHE A 167 -2.82 -12.81 13.28
C PHE A 167 -1.36 -12.49 13.60
N GLU A 168 -0.59 -13.48 14.05
CA GLU A 168 0.86 -13.33 14.20
C GLU A 168 1.51 -13.26 12.82
N VAL A 169 2.51 -12.38 12.70
CA VAL A 169 3.23 -12.15 11.45
C VAL A 169 4.73 -12.04 11.69
N LYS A 170 5.51 -12.42 10.68
CA LYS A 170 6.97 -12.27 10.64
C LYS A 170 7.42 -11.73 9.28
N ALA A 171 8.71 -11.37 9.19
CA ALA A 171 9.32 -10.97 7.93
C ALA A 171 9.08 -12.02 6.82
N GLY A 172 8.67 -11.55 5.64
CA GLY A 172 8.30 -12.36 4.49
C GLY A 172 6.85 -12.84 4.46
N ASP A 173 6.06 -12.61 5.52
CA ASP A 173 4.61 -12.80 5.45
C ASP A 173 3.93 -11.66 4.69
N THR A 174 2.71 -11.90 4.23
CA THR A 174 1.87 -10.92 3.54
C THR A 174 0.44 -10.99 4.05
N VAL A 175 -0.23 -9.84 4.05
CA VAL A 175 -1.61 -9.70 4.53
C VAL A 175 -2.39 -8.88 3.51
N PHE A 176 -3.46 -9.44 2.94
CA PHE A 176 -4.41 -8.71 2.11
C PHE A 176 -5.56 -8.21 2.98
N VAL A 177 -5.94 -6.95 2.80
CA VAL A 177 -6.95 -6.25 3.61
C VAL A 177 -8.07 -5.77 2.68
N PRO A 178 -9.16 -6.54 2.53
CA PRO A 178 -10.30 -6.12 1.74
C PRO A 178 -10.91 -4.83 2.30
N ALA A 179 -11.33 -3.91 1.43
CA ALA A 179 -12.06 -2.73 1.86
C ALA A 179 -13.29 -3.10 2.71
N GLY A 180 -13.58 -2.27 3.71
CA GLY A 180 -14.58 -2.46 4.74
C GLY A 180 -14.05 -3.19 5.97
N THR A 181 -12.91 -3.88 5.88
CA THR A 181 -12.39 -4.70 6.99
C THR A 181 -11.74 -3.83 8.06
N PRO A 182 -12.17 -3.88 9.34
CA PRO A 182 -11.48 -3.19 10.43
C PRO A 182 -10.14 -3.86 10.71
N HIS A 183 -9.10 -3.06 10.92
CA HIS A 183 -7.75 -3.58 11.09
C HIS A 183 -6.85 -2.62 11.87
N ALA A 184 -5.72 -3.15 12.34
CA ALA A 184 -4.67 -2.39 13.00
C ALA A 184 -3.31 -3.09 12.84
N ILE A 185 -2.25 -2.31 12.62
CA ILE A 185 -0.87 -2.80 12.56
C ILE A 185 -0.21 -2.61 13.93
N GLY A 186 0.37 -3.68 14.46
CA GLY A 186 1.15 -3.65 15.71
C GLY A 186 2.39 -2.74 15.61
N ALA A 187 2.79 -2.17 16.75
CA ALA A 187 4.02 -1.36 16.82
C ALA A 187 5.25 -2.18 16.37
N GLY A 188 6.16 -1.55 15.65
CA GLY A 188 7.42 -2.13 15.19
C GLY A 188 7.31 -3.01 13.94
N ILE A 189 6.12 -3.24 13.37
CA ILE A 189 5.96 -4.01 12.13
C ILE A 189 6.27 -3.09 10.94
N PHE A 190 7.42 -3.29 10.29
CA PHE A 190 7.82 -2.53 9.10
C PHE A 190 7.25 -3.20 7.85
N VAL A 191 6.45 -2.46 7.09
CA VAL A 191 5.73 -3.02 5.93
C VAL A 191 5.96 -2.21 4.67
N LEU A 192 5.96 -2.91 3.55
CA LEU A 192 5.68 -2.36 2.25
C LEU A 192 4.18 -2.56 1.96
N GLU A 193 3.44 -1.48 1.84
CA GLU A 193 2.02 -1.46 1.56
C GLU A 193 1.76 -1.18 0.09
N LEU A 194 0.86 -1.98 -0.51
CA LEU A 194 0.23 -1.66 -1.79
C LEU A 194 -1.24 -1.42 -1.53
N GLN A 195 -1.79 -0.41 -2.17
CA GLN A 195 -3.19 -0.06 -2.03
C GLN A 195 -3.74 0.54 -3.32
N GLU A 196 -5.07 0.54 -3.43
CA GLU A 196 -5.74 1.38 -4.42
C GLU A 196 -5.32 2.87 -4.26
N PRO A 197 -5.41 3.70 -5.32
CA PRO A 197 -4.76 5.01 -5.36
C PRO A 197 -5.55 6.11 -4.61
N THR A 198 -5.99 5.84 -3.38
CA THR A 198 -6.70 6.79 -2.51
C THR A 198 -6.15 6.78 -1.08
N ASP A 199 -6.29 7.90 -0.37
CA ASP A 199 -5.86 8.00 1.04
C ASP A 199 -7.07 8.01 2.00
N LEU A 200 -7.96 7.04 1.87
CA LEU A 200 -9.19 6.99 2.65
C LEU A 200 -8.98 6.21 3.95
N SER A 201 -9.32 6.79 5.09
CA SER A 201 -9.35 6.09 6.38
C SER A 201 -10.49 6.58 7.26
N ALA A 202 -11.30 5.65 7.75
CA ALA A 202 -12.30 5.90 8.78
C ALA A 202 -11.78 5.29 10.09
N LEU A 203 -11.58 6.14 11.10
CA LEU A 203 -11.02 5.75 12.40
C LEU A 203 -12.15 5.25 13.31
N LEU A 204 -12.00 4.07 13.89
CA LEU A 204 -12.87 3.62 15.00
C LEU A 204 -12.27 4.01 16.35
N GLU A 205 -10.95 4.17 16.39
CA GLU A 205 -10.17 4.41 17.60
C GLU A 205 -9.11 5.49 17.36
N TRP A 206 -8.86 6.35 18.35
CA TRP A 206 -7.83 7.39 18.27
C TRP A 206 -7.32 7.85 19.64
N ASN A 207 -7.50 7.05 20.70
CA ASN A 207 -6.89 7.38 21.99
C ASN A 207 -5.36 7.32 21.87
N ASP A 208 -4.66 8.31 22.43
CA ASP A 208 -3.20 8.46 22.38
C ASP A 208 -2.59 8.75 20.99
N PHE A 209 -3.42 9.07 19.99
CA PHE A 209 -2.98 9.54 18.67
C PHE A 209 -3.10 11.06 18.54
N ALA A 210 -2.20 11.68 17.77
CA ALA A 210 -2.23 13.13 17.53
C ALA A 210 -3.24 13.51 16.42
N VAL A 211 -4.48 13.01 16.54
CA VAL A 211 -5.59 13.24 15.60
C VAL A 211 -6.88 13.47 16.37
N ASP A 212 -7.72 14.39 15.89
CA ASP A 212 -9.07 14.56 16.40
C ASP A 212 -10.03 13.67 15.60
N GLY A 213 -10.22 12.42 16.04
CA GLY A 213 -11.08 11.48 15.34
C GLY A 213 -12.56 11.89 15.28
N VAL A 214 -13.03 12.76 16.20
CA VAL A 214 -14.41 13.30 16.14
C VAL A 214 -14.58 14.21 14.94
N LYS A 215 -13.53 14.93 14.55
CA LYS A 215 -13.55 15.87 13.43
C LYS A 215 -13.05 15.25 12.12
N ASP A 216 -11.97 14.48 12.21
CA ASP A 216 -11.18 14.06 11.05
C ASP A 216 -11.33 12.56 10.75
N GLY A 217 -11.85 11.76 11.70
CA GLY A 217 -11.90 10.30 11.63
C GLY A 217 -13.02 9.72 10.76
N HIS A 218 -13.85 10.55 10.14
CA HIS A 218 -15.07 10.13 9.45
C HIS A 218 -15.18 10.66 8.01
N LEU A 219 -14.06 11.01 7.37
CA LEU A 219 -13.99 11.42 5.96
C LEU A 219 -14.92 12.61 5.59
N GLY A 220 -15.30 13.44 6.57
CA GLY A 220 -16.27 14.52 6.37
C GLY A 220 -17.74 14.10 6.24
N LEU A 221 -18.07 12.81 6.42
CA LEU A 221 -19.42 12.26 6.24
C LEU A 221 -20.21 12.07 7.55
N GLY A 222 -19.51 12.03 8.69
CA GLY A 222 -20.08 11.71 10.00
C GLY A 222 -20.08 10.20 10.28
N PHE A 223 -19.99 9.82 11.57
CA PHE A 223 -19.85 8.43 12.00
C PHE A 223 -21.00 7.53 11.57
N ASP A 224 -22.24 8.00 11.65
CA ASP A 224 -23.40 7.23 11.21
C ASP A 224 -23.26 6.81 9.73
N THR A 225 -22.84 7.70 8.84
CA THR A 225 -22.68 7.38 7.42
C THR A 225 -21.45 6.52 7.15
N VAL A 226 -20.28 6.83 7.73
CA VAL A 226 -19.08 6.02 7.43
C VAL A 226 -19.26 4.58 7.90
N LEU A 227 -19.91 4.36 9.05
CA LEU A 227 -20.12 3.02 9.59
C LEU A 227 -20.98 2.12 8.68
N ASP A 228 -21.64 2.64 7.65
CA ASP A 228 -22.30 1.83 6.62
C ASP A 228 -21.31 1.13 5.67
N ALA A 229 -20.07 1.63 5.57
CA ALA A 229 -18.99 1.01 4.80
C ALA A 229 -18.22 -0.08 5.58
N LEU A 230 -18.46 -0.22 6.89
CA LEU A 230 -17.76 -1.16 7.74
C LEU A 230 -18.29 -2.58 7.54
N ARG A 231 -17.38 -3.55 7.42
CA ARG A 231 -17.71 -4.97 7.41
C ARG A 231 -17.91 -5.47 8.85
N TYR A 232 -19.11 -5.95 9.13
CA TYR A 232 -19.49 -6.46 10.45
C TYR A 232 -19.36 -7.98 10.61
N THR A 233 -19.34 -8.72 9.49
CA THR A 233 -19.15 -10.16 9.50
C THR A 233 -17.69 -10.52 9.73
N PRO A 234 -17.40 -11.56 10.54
CA PRO A 234 -16.03 -11.97 10.81
C PRO A 234 -15.35 -12.52 9.54
N ILE A 235 -14.03 -12.65 9.62
CA ILE A 235 -13.25 -13.35 8.60
C ILE A 235 -13.21 -14.83 8.98
N GLU A 236 -13.89 -15.64 8.19
CA GLU A 236 -13.91 -17.08 8.41
C GLU A 236 -12.55 -17.70 8.08
N LYS A 237 -12.25 -18.86 8.67
CA LYS A 237 -10.95 -19.54 8.50
C LYS A 237 -10.54 -19.71 7.04
N ALA A 238 -11.46 -20.15 6.17
CA ALA A 238 -11.18 -20.39 4.76
C ALA A 238 -10.93 -19.08 3.97
N GLU A 239 -11.43 -17.95 4.45
CA GLU A 239 -11.09 -16.64 3.92
C GLU A 239 -9.73 -16.19 4.44
N ALA A 240 -9.47 -16.33 5.75
CA ALA A 240 -8.19 -15.97 6.36
C ALA A 240 -6.98 -16.66 5.67
N GLU A 241 -7.14 -17.93 5.28
CA GLU A 241 -6.13 -18.69 4.51
C GLU A 241 -5.83 -18.09 3.12
N LYS A 242 -6.67 -17.18 2.64
CA LYS A 242 -6.50 -16.40 1.39
C LYS A 242 -6.11 -14.96 1.63
N LEU A 243 -6.07 -14.51 2.88
CA LEU A 243 -5.69 -13.14 3.23
C LEU A 243 -4.28 -13.10 3.81
N VAL A 244 -3.87 -14.10 4.59
CA VAL A 244 -2.57 -14.14 5.24
C VAL A 244 -1.71 -15.25 4.64
N PHE A 245 -0.56 -14.90 4.08
CA PHE A 245 0.38 -15.84 3.46
C PHE A 245 1.78 -15.70 4.02
N SER A 246 2.51 -16.81 4.05
CA SER A 246 3.88 -16.84 4.60
C SER A 246 4.96 -17.05 3.55
N ASN A 247 6.17 -16.60 3.89
CA ASN A 247 7.43 -16.87 3.19
C ASN A 247 7.41 -16.45 1.69
N ARG A 248 6.88 -15.27 1.41
CA ARG A 248 6.76 -14.71 0.05
C ARG A 248 7.90 -13.79 -0.36
N LEU A 249 8.82 -13.51 0.57
CA LEU A 249 10.08 -12.81 0.30
C LEU A 249 11.29 -13.71 0.54
N PHE A 250 12.45 -13.27 0.09
CA PHE A 250 13.76 -13.88 0.36
C PHE A 250 13.88 -15.33 -0.15
N SER A 251 13.14 -15.67 -1.20
CA SER A 251 13.29 -16.94 -1.93
C SER A 251 14.50 -16.88 -2.88
N ASN A 252 14.94 -18.05 -3.34
CA ASN A 252 15.99 -18.16 -4.37
C ASN A 252 15.44 -18.05 -5.81
N SER A 253 14.13 -17.86 -5.96
CA SER A 253 13.43 -17.78 -7.25
C SER A 253 12.40 -16.67 -7.23
N ASP A 254 12.08 -16.16 -8.41
CA ASP A 254 11.00 -15.20 -8.61
C ASP A 254 9.66 -15.85 -8.22
N GLN A 255 8.80 -15.08 -7.55
CA GLN A 255 7.47 -15.52 -7.16
C GLN A 255 6.53 -14.35 -6.96
N SER A 256 5.24 -14.58 -7.20
CA SER A 256 4.21 -13.63 -6.77
C SER A 256 4.25 -13.47 -5.25
N VAL A 257 3.89 -12.30 -4.75
CA VAL A 257 3.89 -11.97 -3.32
C VAL A 257 2.51 -12.19 -2.70
N PHE A 258 1.45 -11.91 -3.45
CA PHE A 258 0.07 -12.09 -3.00
C PHE A 258 -0.57 -13.33 -3.61
N THR A 259 -1.82 -13.58 -3.27
CA THR A 259 -2.66 -14.51 -4.03
C THR A 259 -3.60 -13.78 -4.96
N ALA A 260 -4.34 -14.55 -5.75
CA ALA A 260 -5.25 -14.04 -6.76
C ALA A 260 -6.35 -13.10 -6.22
N VAL A 261 -6.55 -13.02 -4.90
CA VAL A 261 -7.46 -12.03 -4.29
C VAL A 261 -7.00 -10.59 -4.53
N ALA A 262 -5.70 -10.36 -4.72
CA ALA A 262 -5.12 -9.05 -4.97
C ALA A 262 -5.12 -8.65 -6.45
N ASP A 263 -5.16 -9.61 -7.38
CA ASP A 263 -5.06 -9.41 -8.83
C ASP A 263 -5.98 -8.31 -9.40
N PRO A 264 -7.22 -8.11 -8.90
CA PRO A 264 -8.10 -7.05 -9.40
C PRO A 264 -7.64 -5.62 -9.05
N TYR A 265 -6.73 -5.48 -8.07
CA TYR A 265 -6.34 -4.19 -7.50
C TYR A 265 -4.89 -3.84 -7.80
N PHE A 266 -3.98 -4.80 -7.65
CA PHE A 266 -2.54 -4.58 -7.87
C PHE A 266 -1.80 -5.93 -7.91
N ARG A 267 -0.56 -5.89 -8.35
CA ARG A 267 0.34 -7.06 -8.40
C ARG A 267 1.65 -6.74 -7.72
N ALA A 268 2.21 -7.73 -7.05
CA ALA A 268 3.57 -7.67 -6.52
C ALA A 268 4.26 -9.01 -6.72
N ASP A 269 5.51 -8.95 -7.16
CA ASP A 269 6.38 -10.12 -7.30
C ASP A 269 7.71 -9.85 -6.61
N TYR A 270 8.20 -10.84 -5.88
CA TYR A 270 9.55 -10.86 -5.39
C TYR A 270 10.44 -11.37 -6.51
N LEU A 271 11.48 -10.61 -6.83
CA LEU A 271 12.49 -10.96 -7.82
C LEU A 271 13.76 -11.34 -7.08
N ALA A 272 14.26 -12.55 -7.33
CA ALA A 272 15.48 -13.05 -6.69
C ALA A 272 16.76 -12.47 -7.31
N GLY A 273 16.68 -11.80 -8.46
CA GLY A 273 17.83 -11.18 -9.12
C GLY A 273 18.71 -12.14 -9.91
N ASN A 274 18.21 -13.35 -10.18
CA ASN A 274 18.91 -14.39 -10.92
C ASN A 274 18.42 -14.40 -12.38
N ASN A 275 18.70 -13.32 -13.11
CA ASN A 275 18.14 -13.08 -14.45
C ASN A 275 16.61 -13.01 -14.45
N SER A 276 16.07 -12.30 -13.45
CA SER A 276 14.63 -12.11 -13.25
C SER A 276 14.06 -11.22 -14.36
N LYS A 277 13.08 -11.73 -15.12
CA LYS A 277 12.54 -11.05 -16.30
C LYS A 277 11.15 -10.51 -16.02
N VAL A 278 10.91 -9.25 -16.41
CA VAL A 278 9.62 -8.59 -16.25
C VAL A 278 9.19 -8.00 -17.60
N ALA A 279 7.95 -8.28 -17.97
CA ALA A 279 7.35 -7.74 -19.19
C ALA A 279 7.14 -6.22 -19.08
N ALA A 280 7.10 -5.54 -20.23
CA ALA A 280 6.82 -4.11 -20.31
C ALA A 280 5.54 -3.70 -19.57
N GLY A 281 5.60 -2.58 -18.86
CA GLY A 281 4.48 -2.04 -18.08
C GLY A 281 4.96 -1.03 -17.03
N PHE A 282 4.04 -0.18 -16.57
CA PHE A 282 4.31 0.68 -15.42
C PHE A 282 4.66 -0.18 -14.21
N SER A 283 5.77 0.11 -13.55
CA SER A 283 6.18 -0.60 -12.35
C SER A 283 7.03 0.25 -11.42
N ILE A 284 6.98 -0.10 -10.13
CA ILE A 284 7.83 0.49 -9.10
C ILE A 284 8.58 -0.68 -8.45
N MET A 285 9.90 -0.67 -8.53
CA MET A 285 10.76 -1.69 -7.92
C MET A 285 11.39 -1.12 -6.66
N LEU A 286 11.24 -1.80 -5.52
CA LEU A 286 12.02 -1.54 -4.32
C LEU A 286 13.07 -2.63 -4.15
N VAL A 287 14.35 -2.25 -4.20
CA VAL A 287 15.48 -3.16 -3.99
C VAL A 287 15.68 -3.40 -2.50
N LEU A 288 15.59 -4.65 -2.06
CA LEU A 288 15.68 -5.03 -0.65
C LEU A 288 17.08 -5.54 -0.27
N GLU A 289 17.77 -6.22 -1.18
CA GLU A 289 19.11 -6.78 -0.95
C GLU A 289 20.00 -6.72 -2.19
N GLY A 290 21.32 -6.74 -1.95
CA GLY A 290 22.32 -6.85 -3.00
C GLY A 290 22.66 -5.54 -3.72
N SER A 291 23.43 -5.71 -4.79
CA SER A 291 23.93 -4.66 -5.66
C SER A 291 24.09 -5.24 -7.06
N GLY A 292 23.36 -4.68 -8.01
CA GLY A 292 23.20 -5.24 -9.33
C GLY A 292 22.78 -4.20 -10.36
N SER A 293 22.07 -4.64 -11.39
CA SER A 293 21.65 -3.76 -12.48
C SER A 293 20.31 -4.20 -13.06
N ILE A 294 19.53 -3.23 -13.55
CA ILE A 294 18.34 -3.46 -14.37
C ILE A 294 18.69 -3.10 -15.82
N ALA A 295 18.63 -4.07 -16.71
CA ALA A 295 18.73 -3.85 -18.15
C ALA A 295 17.34 -3.67 -18.75
N PHE A 296 17.16 -2.64 -19.57
CA PHE A 296 15.89 -2.34 -20.25
C PHE A 296 16.04 -2.58 -21.76
N GLU A 297 14.94 -2.94 -22.41
CA GLU A 297 14.90 -3.14 -23.87
C GLU A 297 15.11 -1.82 -24.63
N ASN A 298 14.50 -0.72 -24.15
CA ASN A 298 14.46 0.55 -24.87
C ASN A 298 15.29 1.67 -24.20
N HIS A 299 15.99 1.39 -23.10
CA HIS A 299 16.76 2.38 -22.35
C HIS A 299 18.09 1.81 -21.84
N SER A 300 19.02 2.69 -21.48
CA SER A 300 20.27 2.30 -20.82
C SER A 300 20.00 1.61 -19.48
N ALA A 301 20.86 0.66 -19.12
CA ALA A 301 20.79 -0.01 -17.84
C ALA A 301 20.99 0.97 -16.67
N ILE A 302 20.39 0.66 -15.52
CA ILE A 302 20.53 1.42 -14.27
C ILE A 302 21.06 0.49 -13.18
N ASP A 303 22.03 0.95 -12.41
CA ASP A 303 22.50 0.24 -11.22
C ASP A 303 21.39 0.19 -10.16
N ALA A 304 21.20 -0.98 -9.55
CA ALA A 304 20.18 -1.24 -8.55
C ALA A 304 20.84 -1.76 -7.27
N VAL A 305 20.82 -0.96 -6.21
CA VAL A 305 21.40 -1.33 -4.91
C VAL A 305 20.33 -1.30 -3.83
N LYS A 306 20.56 -2.04 -2.73
CA LYS A 306 19.66 -2.05 -1.58
C LYS A 306 19.21 -0.63 -1.22
N GLY A 307 17.90 -0.46 -1.11
CA GLY A 307 17.30 0.81 -0.79
C GLY A 307 16.84 1.60 -1.99
N ASP A 308 17.25 1.30 -3.21
CA ASP A 308 16.74 2.00 -4.39
C ASP A 308 15.25 1.71 -4.60
N ALA A 309 14.47 2.77 -4.82
CA ALA A 309 13.14 2.69 -5.42
C ALA A 309 13.25 3.18 -6.86
N ILE A 310 12.93 2.32 -7.81
CA ILE A 310 13.12 2.57 -9.24
C ILE A 310 11.74 2.60 -9.89
N LEU A 311 11.41 3.76 -10.47
CA LEU A 311 10.20 3.97 -11.24
C LEU A 311 10.47 3.62 -12.70
N ILE A 312 9.64 2.74 -13.27
CA ILE A 312 9.83 2.17 -14.60
C ILE A 312 8.57 2.42 -15.45
N PRO A 313 8.64 3.23 -16.52
CA PRO A 313 7.53 3.45 -17.44
C PRO A 313 7.32 2.25 -18.38
N HIS A 314 6.13 2.08 -18.92
CA HIS A 314 5.84 1.11 -19.98
C HIS A 314 6.79 1.26 -21.19
N SER A 315 7.14 2.49 -21.57
CA SER A 315 8.08 2.79 -22.67
C SER A 315 9.48 2.17 -22.48
N ALA A 316 9.83 1.76 -21.26
CA ALA A 316 11.08 1.06 -20.96
C ALA A 316 11.22 -0.27 -21.72
N GLY A 317 10.10 -0.85 -22.15
CA GLY A 317 10.04 -2.18 -22.74
C GLY A 317 10.23 -3.26 -21.68
N ASN A 318 10.56 -4.47 -22.13
CA ASN A 318 10.88 -5.56 -21.21
C ASN A 318 12.17 -5.25 -20.46
N TRP A 319 12.31 -5.77 -19.24
CA TRP A 319 13.50 -5.54 -18.44
C TRP A 319 13.92 -6.77 -17.63
N THR A 320 15.19 -6.77 -17.24
CA THR A 320 15.81 -7.89 -16.52
C THR A 320 16.64 -7.37 -15.35
N LEU A 321 16.41 -7.93 -14.16
CA LEU A 321 17.17 -7.66 -12.94
C LEU A 321 18.23 -8.74 -12.73
N ASN A 322 19.47 -8.31 -12.44
CA ASN A 322 20.59 -9.18 -12.09
C ASN A 322 21.34 -8.65 -10.88
N GLY A 323 21.72 -9.52 -9.93
CA GLY A 323 22.65 -9.21 -8.83
C GLY A 323 22.05 -8.49 -7.61
N ALA A 324 20.76 -8.15 -7.65
CA ALA A 324 20.02 -7.59 -6.52
C ALA A 324 18.62 -8.21 -6.48
N SER A 325 18.01 -8.24 -5.30
CA SER A 325 16.66 -8.77 -5.09
C SER A 325 15.73 -7.70 -4.50
N GLY A 326 14.43 -7.90 -4.67
CA GLY A 326 13.44 -6.98 -4.12
C GLY A 326 12.04 -7.22 -4.66
N VAL A 327 11.15 -6.25 -4.48
CA VAL A 327 9.74 -6.37 -4.86
C VAL A 327 9.44 -5.41 -5.98
N VAL A 328 8.87 -5.94 -7.07
CA VAL A 328 8.28 -5.14 -8.14
C VAL A 328 6.77 -5.05 -7.95
N CYS A 329 6.28 -3.83 -7.80
CA CYS A 329 4.87 -3.51 -7.63
C CYS A 329 4.30 -2.96 -8.95
N ARG A 330 3.12 -3.44 -9.33
CA ARG A 330 2.53 -3.18 -10.66
C ARG A 330 1.02 -2.96 -10.55
N PRO A 331 0.42 -2.20 -11.47
CA PRO A 331 -1.03 -2.12 -11.61
C PRO A 331 -1.65 -3.50 -11.91
N PRO A 332 -2.98 -3.65 -11.70
CA PRO A 332 -3.70 -4.85 -12.09
C PRO A 332 -3.70 -5.01 -13.61
N LEU A 333 -3.90 -6.24 -14.08
CA LEU A 333 -4.05 -6.48 -15.52
C LEU A 333 -5.47 -6.14 -15.95
N ALA A 334 -5.63 -5.69 -17.21
CA ALA A 334 -6.93 -5.31 -17.76
C ALA A 334 -7.99 -6.43 -17.65
N LYS A 335 -7.56 -7.70 -17.79
CA LYS A 335 -8.42 -8.88 -17.67
C LYS A 335 -9.04 -9.07 -16.27
N ASP A 336 -8.42 -8.52 -15.24
CA ASP A 336 -8.83 -8.70 -13.83
C ASP A 336 -9.63 -7.49 -13.31
N ALA A 337 -9.73 -6.41 -14.11
CA ALA A 337 -10.34 -5.13 -13.73
C ALA A 337 -11.79 -5.24 -13.23
N SER A 338 -12.57 -6.16 -13.83
CA SER A 338 -14.00 -6.35 -13.51
C SER A 338 -14.24 -7.10 -12.20
N LEU A 339 -13.19 -7.66 -11.59
CA LEU A 339 -13.28 -8.45 -10.36
C LEU A 339 -13.11 -7.60 -9.09
N ALA A 340 -12.76 -6.32 -9.22
CA ALA A 340 -12.65 -5.39 -8.10
C ALA A 340 -14.05 -5.00 -7.57
N ILE A 341 -14.20 -4.89 -6.25
CA ILE A 341 -15.49 -4.74 -5.55
C ILE A 341 -15.68 -3.32 -4.98
#